data_AF-A0A966D9X5-F1
#
_entry.id   AF-A0A966D9X5-F1
#
_cell.length_a   1.000
_cell.length_b   1.000
_cell.length_c   1.000
_cell.angle_alpha   90.00
_cell.angle_beta   90.00
_cell.angle_gamma   90.00
#
_symmetry.space_group_name_H-M   'P 1'
#
loop_
_entity.id
_entity.type
_entity.pdbx_description
1 polymer ?
#
loop_
_entity_poly.entity_id
_entity_poly.type
_entity_poly.pdbx_seq_one_letter_code
_entity_poly.pdbx_strand_id
1 'polypeptide(L)' 'RNFDEIKRVVLALQKADKDKIATPANWRPGDDVIIPTPGSCGTAKERMESKDENQYCLDWFLCFRREKK' A
#
# COMPACT_ATOMS: atom_id res chain seq x y z
N ARG A 1 -12.57 22.55 -10.85
CA ARG A 1 -11.57 21.51 -10.50
C ARG A 1 -11.23 21.67 -9.02
N ASN A 2 -10.94 20.58 -8.31
CA ASN A 2 -10.56 20.62 -6.90
C ASN A 2 -9.03 20.57 -6.77
N PHE A 3 -8.40 21.64 -6.28
CA PHE A 3 -6.94 21.73 -6.16
C PHE A 3 -6.37 20.84 -5.05
N ASP A 4 -7.13 20.61 -3.98
CA ASP A 4 -6.72 19.70 -2.91
C ASP A 4 -6.56 18.28 -3.44
N GLU A 5 -7.46 17.87 -4.34
CA GLU A 5 -7.40 16.55 -4.97
C GLU A 5 -6.20 16.42 -5.94
N ILE A 6 -5.91 17.48 -6.69
CA ILE A 6 -4.72 17.51 -7.55
C ILE A 6 -3.45 17.35 -6.71
N LYS A 7 -3.34 18.09 -5.60
CA LYS A 7 -2.22 17.98 -4.66
C LYS A 7 -2.14 16.57 -4.05
N ARG A 8 -3.27 16.01 -3.62
CA ARG A 8 -3.34 14.66 -3.04
C ARG A 8 -2.84 13.59 -4.02
N VAL A 9 -3.27 13.65 -5.27
CA VAL A 9 -2.86 12.71 -6.32
C VAL A 9 -1.36 12.80 -6.59
N VAL A 10 -0.79 14.02 -6.68
CA VAL A 10 0.66 14.18 -6.89
C VAL A 10 1.45 13.57 -5.73
N LEU A 11 1.05 13.82 -4.49
CA LEU A 11 1.70 13.23 -3.31
C LEU A 11 1.59 11.70 -3.30
N ALA A 12 0.42 11.16 -3.65
CA ALA A 12 0.20 9.72 -3.75
C ALA A 12 1.12 9.08 -4.81
N LEU A 13 1.24 9.69 -5.98
CA LEU A 13 2.12 9.21 -7.06
C LEU A 13 3.60 9.25 -6.65
N GLN A 14 4.04 10.33 -6.00
CA GLN A 14 5.40 10.45 -5.49
C GLN A 14 5.73 9.39 -4.43
N LYS A 15 4.81 9.14 -3.49
CA LYS A 15 4.96 8.09 -2.46
C LYS A 15 4.97 6.70 -3.09
N ALA A 16 4.08 6.43 -4.04
CA ALA A 16 4.01 5.16 -4.76
C ALA A 16 5.32 4.85 -5.52
N ASP A 17 5.89 5.84 -6.21
CA ASP A 17 7.14 5.64 -6.93
C ASP A 17 8.35 5.45 -6.00
N LYS A 18 8.43 6.25 -4.92
CA LYS A 18 9.53 6.20 -3.95
C LYS A 18 9.55 4.87 -3.19
N ASP A 19 8.41 4.44 -2.67
CA ASP A 19 8.33 3.32 -1.75
C ASP A 19 7.92 2.00 -2.44
N LYS A 20 7.62 2.06 -3.75
CA LYS A 20 7.10 0.93 -4.55
C LYS A 20 5.86 0.29 -3.93
N ILE A 21 4.92 1.15 -3.53
CA ILE A 21 3.62 0.77 -2.93
C ILE A 21 2.47 1.23 -3.81
N ALA A 22 1.25 0.76 -3.51
CA ALA A 22 0.01 1.33 -4.04
C ALA A 22 -0.73 2.10 -2.95
N THR A 23 -1.36 3.23 -3.30
CA THR A 23 -2.17 4.00 -2.36
C THR A 23 -3.64 3.58 -2.46
N PRO A 24 -4.33 3.28 -1.34
CA PRO A 24 -5.75 2.96 -1.36
C PRO A 24 -6.62 4.14 -1.81
N ALA A 25 -7.91 3.85 -2.03
CA ALA A 25 -8.89 4.89 -2.33
C ALA A 25 -8.93 5.95 -1.21
N ASN A 26 -9.02 7.23 -1.59
CA ASN A 26 -9.03 8.38 -0.69
C ASN A 26 -7.79 8.53 0.22
N TRP A 27 -6.68 7.84 -0.09
CA TRP A 27 -5.45 7.90 0.69
C TRP A 27 -4.95 9.33 0.93
N ARG A 28 -4.51 9.59 2.16
CA ARG A 28 -3.82 10.81 2.60
C ARG A 28 -2.47 10.45 3.23
N PRO A 29 -1.53 11.41 3.29
CA PRO A 29 -0.26 11.20 3.98
C PRO A 29 -0.47 10.73 5.43
N GLY A 30 0.14 9.58 5.77
CA GLY A 30 0.00 8.94 7.08
C GLY A 30 -1.05 7.82 7.13
N ASP A 31 -1.84 7.63 6.08
CA ASP A 31 -2.70 6.45 5.94
C ASP A 31 -1.89 5.24 5.46
N ASP A 32 -2.39 4.05 5.79
CA ASP A 32 -1.81 2.77 5.41
C ASP A 32 -1.73 2.63 3.88
N VAL A 33 -0.69 1.91 3.44
CA VAL A 33 -0.40 1.70 2.02
C VAL A 33 -0.56 0.25 1.64
N ILE A 34 -0.94 0.00 0.39
CA ILE A 34 -1.10 -1.35 -0.16
C ILE A 34 0.24 -1.85 -0.66
N ILE A 35 0.57 -3.08 -0.31
CA ILE A 35 1.73 -3.80 -0.80
C ILE A 35 1.37 -4.38 -2.18
N PRO A 36 2.20 -4.20 -3.22
CA PRO A 36 1.92 -4.72 -4.56
C PRO A 36 1.57 -6.21 -4.54
N THR A 37 0.67 -6.66 -5.40
CA THR A 37 0.20 -8.05 -5.42
C THR A 37 1.34 -9.06 -5.70
N PRO A 38 1.24 -10.30 -5.21
CA PRO A 38 2.25 -11.32 -5.52
C PRO A 38 2.14 -11.71 -7.00
N GLY A 39 3.28 -11.84 -7.68
CA GLY A 39 3.34 -12.20 -9.11
C GLY A 39 3.23 -13.71 -9.38
N SER A 40 3.26 -14.54 -8.33
CA SER A 40 3.25 -16.01 -8.46
C SER A 40 2.66 -16.70 -7.22
N CYS A 41 2.25 -17.96 -7.36
CA CYS A 41 1.72 -18.74 -6.24
C CYS A 41 2.71 -18.93 -5.09
N GLY A 42 4.02 -19.03 -5.39
CA GLY A 42 5.07 -19.15 -4.36
C GLY A 42 5.17 -17.90 -3.48
N THR A 43 5.22 -16.72 -4.12
CA THR A 43 5.29 -15.43 -3.41
C THR A 43 4.01 -15.12 -2.63
N ALA A 44 2.85 -15.62 -3.08
CA ALA A 44 1.60 -15.51 -2.34
C ALA A 44 1.63 -16.30 -1.02
N LYS A 45 2.21 -17.51 -1.04
CA LYS A 45 2.36 -18.34 0.17
C LYS A 45 3.31 -17.70 1.19
N GLU A 46 4.47 -17.22 0.74
CA GLU A 46 5.44 -16.51 1.59
C GLU A 46 4.83 -15.29 2.28
N ARG A 47 4.00 -14.54 1.56
CA ARG A 47 3.29 -13.37 2.11
C ARG A 47 2.31 -13.76 3.22
N MET A 48 1.54 -14.83 3.03
CA MET A 48 0.60 -15.31 4.04
C MET A 48 1.29 -15.92 5.27
N GLU A 49 2.50 -16.45 5.09
CA GLU A 49 3.30 -17.02 6.18
C GLU A 49 4.14 -15.95 6.91
N SER A 50 4.36 -14.79 6.29
CA SER A 50 5.13 -13.70 6.89
C SER A 50 4.43 -13.12 8.14
N LYS A 51 5.18 -13.02 9.25
CA LYS A 51 4.68 -12.52 10.55
C LYS A 51 5.16 -11.09 10.85
N ASP A 52 5.12 -10.21 9.86
CA ASP A 52 5.52 -8.82 10.08
C ASP A 52 4.38 -8.07 10.79
N GLU A 53 4.63 -7.60 12.02
CA GLU A 53 3.64 -6.89 12.84
C GLU A 53 3.18 -5.58 12.21
N ASN A 54 3.99 -5.00 11.32
CA ASN A 54 3.66 -3.76 10.62
C ASN A 54 2.83 -4.01 9.35
N GLN A 55 2.45 -5.25 9.06
CA GLN A 55 1.67 -5.61 7.89
C GLN A 55 0.43 -6.40 8.30
N TYR A 56 -0.65 -6.23 7.56
CA TYR A 56 -1.84 -7.06 7.73
C TYR A 56 -2.45 -7.37 6.38
N CYS A 57 -2.89 -8.61 6.22
CA CYS A 57 -3.49 -9.11 4.99
C CYS A 57 -4.96 -9.38 5.23
N LEU A 58 -5.81 -8.84 4.35
CA LEU A 58 -7.22 -9.23 4.29
C LEU A 58 -7.38 -10.51 3.46
N ASP A 59 -6.54 -10.66 2.43
CA ASP A 59 -6.44 -11.85 1.59
C ASP A 59 -5.04 -11.92 0.97
N TRP A 60 -4.70 -13.03 0.30
CA TRP A 60 -3.38 -13.26 -0.30
C TRP A 60 -2.95 -12.18 -1.30
N PHE A 61 -3.91 -11.56 -1.99
CA PHE A 61 -3.67 -10.49 -2.95
C PHE A 61 -3.78 -9.08 -2.34
N LEU A 62 -4.31 -8.94 -1.12
CA LEU A 62 -4.60 -7.65 -0.51
C LEU A 62 -3.98 -7.55 0.89
N CYS A 63 -2.79 -6.96 0.93
CA CYS A 63 -2.06 -6.68 2.15
C CYS A 63 -1.71 -5.21 2.26
N PHE A 64 -1.74 -4.71 3.49
CA PHE A 64 -1.45 -3.34 3.84
C PHE A 64 -0.21 -3.29 4.73
N ARG A 65 0.59 -2.24 4.55
CA ARG A 65 1.66 -1.83 5.45
C ARG A 65 1.19 -0.63 6.26
N ARG A 66 1.28 -0.75 7.58
CA ARG A 66 0.95 0.33 8.51
C ARG A 66 2.03 1.40 8.47
N GLU A 67 1.64 2.64 8.19
CA GLU A 67 2.57 3.77 8.29
C GLU A 67 2.58 4.26 9.75
N LYS A 68 3.77 4.41 10.33
CA LYS A 68 3.90 4.97 11.68
C LYS A 68 3.64 6.48 11.60
N LYS A 69 2.66 6.95 12.38
CA LYS A 69 2.36 8.38 12.54
C LYS A 69 3.44 9.10 13.31
#